data_AF-A0A847NR14-F1
#
_entry.id   AF-A0A847NR14-F1
#
_cell.length_a   1.000
_cell.length_b   1.000
_cell.length_c   1.000
_cell.angle_alpha   90.00
_cell.angle_beta   90.00
_cell.angle_gamma   90.00
#
_symmetry.space_group_name_H-M   'P 1'
#
loop_
_entity.id
_entity.type
_entity.pdbx_description
1 polymer ?
#
loop_
_entity_poly.entity_id
_entity_poly.type
_entity_poly.pdbx_seq_one_letter_code
_entity_poly.pdbx_strand_id
1 'polypeptide(L)' 'MKDATGELSMTAIAVVAIAAVGVVFTTLIWPSIKANITRSTYCAQAYNCVDCDDKMCTCTYIKEDGNTDTVKCPKQ' A
#
# COMPACT_ATOMS: atom_id res chain seq x y z
N MET A 1 -30.20 31.85 20.73
CA MET A 1 -30.28 30.55 20.04
C MET A 1 -28.87 30.02 19.86
N LYS A 2 -28.36 29.26 20.83
CA LYS A 2 -26.96 28.78 20.85
C LYS A 2 -26.84 27.41 21.53
N ASP A 3 -27.91 26.61 21.45
CA ASP A 3 -28.04 25.36 22.23
C ASP A 3 -28.72 24.26 21.40
N ALA A 4 -28.39 24.15 20.11
CA ALA A 4 -28.88 23.06 19.26
C ALA A 4 -27.76 22.40 18.42
N THR A 5 -26.50 22.57 18.84
CA THR A 5 -25.35 21.81 18.32
C THR A 5 -24.94 20.67 19.25
N GLY A 6 -25.65 20.48 20.38
CA GLY A 6 -25.24 19.60 21.48
C GLY A 6 -25.82 18.17 21.47
N GLU A 7 -26.77 17.85 20.59
CA GLU A 7 -27.39 16.52 20.51
C GLU A 7 -26.99 15.77 19.24
N LEU A 8 -25.73 15.87 18.82
CA LEU A 8 -25.19 14.79 17.99
C LEU A 8 -25.10 13.56 18.89
N SER A 9 -25.97 12.57 18.62
CA SER A 9 -25.94 11.27 19.29
C SER A 9 -24.49 10.78 19.38
N MET A 10 -24.05 10.34 20.56
CA MET A 10 -22.71 9.77 20.77
C MET A 10 -22.35 8.72 19.70
N THR A 11 -23.33 8.01 19.15
CA THR A 11 -23.16 7.06 18.05
C THR A 11 -22.78 7.74 16.73
N ALA A 12 -23.36 8.90 16.40
CA ALA A 12 -23.03 9.67 15.22
C ALA A 12 -21.58 10.20 15.29
N ILE A 13 -21.17 10.67 16.47
CA ILE A 13 -19.79 11.12 16.72
C ILE A 13 -18.82 9.95 16.54
N ALA A 14 -19.14 8.78 17.08
CA ALA A 14 -18.31 7.58 16.95
C ALA A 14 -18.14 7.15 15.47
N VAL A 15 -19.21 7.16 14.68
CA VAL A 15 -19.15 6.81 13.25
C VAL A 15 -18.29 7.81 12.46
N VAL A 16 -18.43 9.11 12.73
CA VAL A 16 -17.60 10.15 12.09
C VAL A 16 -16.13 9.98 12.47
N ALA A 17 -15.83 9.65 13.73
CA ALA A 17 -14.46 9.41 14.17
C ALA A 17 -13.83 8.21 13.45
N ILE A 18 -14.54 7.09 13.32
CA ILE A 18 -14.06 5.91 12.59
C ILE A 18 -13.84 6.24 11.11
N ALA A 19 -14.79 6.96 10.49
CA ALA A 19 -14.67 7.39 9.10
C ALA A 19 -13.42 8.28 8.89
N ALA A 20 -13.18 9.23 9.80
CA ALA A 20 -12.00 10.08 9.75
C ALA A 20 -10.69 9.27 9.85
N VAL A 21 -10.61 8.29 10.77
CA VAL A 21 -9.45 7.40 10.89
C VAL A 21 -9.27 6.54 9.64
N GLY A 22 -10.36 6.04 9.06
CA GLY A 22 -10.32 5.26 7.82
C GLY A 22 -9.76 6.06 6.63
N VAL A 23 -10.11 7.34 6.53
CA VAL A 23 -9.54 8.25 5.52
C VAL A 23 -8.03 8.44 5.74
N VAL A 24 -7.60 8.69 6.97
CA VAL A 24 -6.16 8.84 7.28
C VAL A 24 -5.39 7.56 6.96
N PHE A 25 -5.94 6.40 7.32
CA PHE A 25 -5.31 5.10 7.05
C PHE A 25 -5.14 4.86 5.55
N THR A 26 -6.20 5.07 4.76
CA THR A 26 -6.18 4.80 3.32
C THR A 26 -5.35 5.81 2.53
N THR A 27 -5.25 7.05 2.99
CA THR A 27 -4.50 8.10 2.29
C THR A 27 -3.02 8.15 2.66
N LEU A 28 -2.65 7.88 3.91
CA LEU A 28 -1.27 8.03 4.39
C LEU A 28 -0.57 6.69 4.61
N ILE A 29 -1.27 5.72 5.21
CA ILE A 29 -0.65 4.46 5.65
C ILE A 29 -0.66 3.41 4.53
N TRP A 30 -1.83 3.21 3.91
CA TRP A 30 -2.02 2.25 2.83
C TRP A 30 -1.08 2.41 1.62
N PRO A 31 -0.74 3.60 1.09
CA PRO A 31 0.17 3.69 -0.06
C PRO A 31 1.55 3.09 0.24
N SER A 32 2.07 3.29 1.45
CA SER A 32 3.36 2.74 1.87
C SER A 32 3.33 1.22 1.96
N ILE A 33 2.24 0.66 2.50
CA ILE A 33 2.04 -0.79 2.60
C ILE A 33 1.85 -1.40 1.21
N LYS A 34 0.98 -0.80 0.38
CA LYS A 34 0.70 -1.23 -0.98
C LYS A 34 1.98 -1.30 -1.81
N ALA A 35 2.82 -0.26 -1.75
CA ALA A 35 4.09 -0.26 -2.48
C ALA A 35 4.98 -1.47 -2.12
N ASN A 36 5.05 -1.81 -0.83
CA ASN A 36 5.88 -2.91 -0.36
C ASN A 36 5.30 -4.30 -0.72
N ILE A 37 3.98 -4.44 -0.64
CA ILE A 37 3.28 -5.65 -1.07
C ILE A 37 3.44 -5.83 -2.58
N THR A 38 3.16 -4.80 -3.37
CA THR A 38 3.29 -4.83 -4.82
C THR A 38 4.71 -5.21 -5.25
N ARG A 39 5.74 -4.67 -4.60
CA ARG A 39 7.13 -5.08 -4.85
C ARG A 39 7.36 -6.55 -4.52
N SER A 40 6.85 -7.03 -3.39
CA SER A 40 6.96 -8.44 -3.00
C SER A 40 6.26 -9.36 -3.98
N THR A 41 5.06 -8.99 -4.46
CA THR A 41 4.31 -9.71 -5.49
C THR A 41 5.08 -9.74 -6.80
N TYR A 42 5.63 -8.61 -7.25
CA TYR A 42 6.47 -8.57 -8.46
C TYR A 42 7.69 -9.45 -8.33
N CYS A 43 8.32 -9.52 -7.15
CA CYS A 43 9.42 -10.44 -6.91
C CYS A 43 9.02 -11.91 -6.93
N ALA A 44 7.81 -12.27 -6.49
CA ALA A 44 7.32 -13.64 -6.54
C ALA A 44 7.04 -14.13 -7.97
N GLN A 45 6.69 -13.22 -8.88
CA GLN A 45 6.47 -13.50 -10.31
C GLN A 45 7.66 -13.12 -11.20
N ALA A 46 8.75 -12.62 -10.61
CA ALA A 46 9.91 -12.18 -11.37
C ALA A 46 10.69 -13.39 -11.91
N TYR A 47 11.28 -13.21 -13.08
CA TYR A 47 12.13 -14.16 -13.76
C TYR A 47 13.41 -13.46 -14.23
N ASN A 48 14.41 -14.25 -14.62
CA ASN A 48 15.69 -13.74 -15.13
C ASN A 48 16.36 -12.72 -14.17
N CYS A 49 16.62 -13.15 -12.93
CA CYS A 49 17.35 -12.36 -11.96
C CYS A 49 18.84 -12.30 -12.32
N VAL A 50 19.31 -11.11 -12.66
CA VAL A 50 20.70 -10.79 -13.01
C VAL A 50 21.23 -9.69 -12.10
N ASP A 51 22.54 -9.45 -12.10
CA ASP A 51 23.19 -8.44 -11.25
C ASP A 51 22.81 -8.56 -9.77
N CYS A 52 23.11 -9.73 -9.20
CA CYS A 52 22.94 -10.01 -7.79
C CYS A 52 24.12 -9.47 -6.97
N ASP A 53 23.81 -8.56 -6.05
CA ASP A 53 24.67 -8.22 -4.92
C ASP A 53 24.53 -9.29 -3.82
N ASP A 54 25.21 -9.13 -2.68
CA ASP A 54 25.16 -10.11 -1.59
C ASP A 54 23.76 -10.30 -0.99
N LYS A 55 22.86 -9.32 -1.19
CA LYS A 55 21.52 -9.30 -0.59
C LYS A 55 20.37 -9.08 -1.58
N MET A 56 20.61 -8.43 -2.72
CA MET A 56 19.56 -8.06 -3.67
C MET A 56 19.97 -8.35 -5.12
N CYS A 57 19.04 -8.86 -5.91
CA CYS A 57 19.16 -9.10 -7.35
C CYS A 57 18.21 -8.20 -8.14
N THR A 58 18.60 -7.84 -9.36
CA THR A 58 17.72 -7.15 -10.31
C THR A 58 17.00 -8.19 -11.15
N CYS A 59 15.69 -8.32 -10.98
CA CYS A 59 14.88 -9.31 -11.67
C CYS A 59 13.88 -8.63 -12.61
N THR A 60 13.49 -9.31 -13.68
CA THR A 60 12.51 -8.82 -14.65
C THR A 60 11.13 -9.40 -14.34
N TYR A 61 10.08 -8.62 -14.48
CA TYR A 61 8.70 -9.10 -14.36
C TYR A 61 7.84 -8.55 -15.51
N ILE A 62 6.77 -9.27 -15.84
CA ILE A 62 5.77 -8.82 -16.83
C ILE A 62 4.70 -8.02 -16.08
N LYS A 63 4.42 -6.81 -16.57
CA LYS A 63 3.33 -5.95 -16.11
C LYS A 63 2.00 -6.38 -16.71
N GLU A 64 0.91 -5.82 -16.17
CA GLU A 64 -0.45 -6.07 -16.66
C GLU A 64 -0.67 -5.62 -18.12
N ASP A 65 0.13 -4.68 -18.62
CA ASP A 65 0.10 -4.20 -20.00
C ASP A 65 0.88 -5.10 -20.98
N GLY A 66 1.51 -6.17 -20.49
CA GLY A 66 2.34 -7.09 -21.26
C GLY A 66 3.79 -6.62 -21.46
N ASN A 67 4.16 -5.43 -20.98
CA ASN A 67 5.54 -4.94 -21.02
C ASN A 67 6.38 -5.53 -19.88
N THR A 68 7.69 -5.60 -20.09
CA THR A 68 8.64 -6.03 -19.06
C THR A 68 9.21 -4.85 -18.30
N ASP A 69 9.47 -5.03 -17.01
CA ASP A 69 10.16 -4.05 -16.17
C ASP A 69 11.03 -4.74 -15.13
N THR A 70 11.90 -3.97 -14.49
CA THR A 70 12.88 -4.45 -13.54
C THR A 70 12.46 -4.13 -12.11
N VAL A 71 12.71 -5.08 -11.21
CA VAL A 71 12.46 -4.94 -9.77
C VAL A 71 13.66 -5.48 -9.00
N LYS A 72 14.07 -4.78 -7.94
CA LYS A 72 15.09 -5.29 -7.02
C LYS A 72 14.45 -6.22 -6.01
N CYS A 73 14.84 -7.50 -6.04
CA CYS A 73 14.33 -8.53 -5.16
C CYS A 73 15.43 -9.02 -4.21
N PRO A 74 15.07 -9.49 -3.00
CA PRO A 74 16.03 -10.21 -2.18
C PRO A 74 16.52 -11.44 -2.95
N LYS A 75 17.81 -11.74 -2.82
CA LYS A 75 18.40 -12.96 -3.38
C LYS A 75 17.68 -14.17 -2.77
N GLN A 76 16.98 -14.93 -3.61
CA GLN A 76 16.30 -16.18 -3.23
C GLN A 76 17.34 -17.25 -2.89
#